data_AF-A0A835PHP4-F1
#
_entry.id   AF-A0A835PHP4-F1
#
_cell.length_a   1.000
_cell.length_b   1.000
_cell.length_c   1.000
_cell.angle_alpha   90.00
_cell.angle_beta   90.00
_cell.angle_gamma   90.00
#
_symmetry.space_group_name_H-M   'P 1'
#
loop_
_entity.id
_entity.type
_entity.pdbx_description
1 polymer ?
#
loop_
_entity_poly.entity_id
_entity_poly.type
_entity_poly.pdbx_seq_one_letter_code
_entity_poly.pdbx_strand_id
1 'polypeptide(L)'
;MEGGGGSGSLSRRSKSSAAGVSGRKKFSENGSYDADRRSSVPRPPTHSGERTVKKLRLSKALTISESTTVHEACRRMAARRVDAVLLTDGNALLCGILTDKDIATKG
;
A
#
# COMPACT_ATOMS: atom_id res chain seq x y z
N MET A 1 3.31 -57.25 2.90
CA MET A 1 1.93 -57.72 2.63
C MET A 1 1.03 -57.09 3.67
N GLU A 2 -0.18 -56.68 3.26
CA GLU A 2 -1.27 -56.11 4.07
C GLU A 2 -0.98 -54.70 4.64
N GLY A 3 -1.82 -53.66 4.54
CA GLY A 3 -3.18 -53.45 4.01
C GLY A 3 -3.45 -51.93 4.00
N GLY A 4 -4.26 -51.40 3.05
CA GLY A 4 -5.67 -51.03 3.30
C GLY A 4 -5.79 -49.69 4.07
N GLY A 5 -6.22 -48.56 3.50
CA GLY A 5 -7.56 -48.31 2.97
C GLY A 5 -8.43 -47.64 4.04
N GLY A 6 -8.83 -46.38 3.87
CA GLY A 6 -9.62 -45.67 4.88
C GLY A 6 -10.04 -44.25 4.51
N SER A 7 -11.02 -44.14 3.62
CA SER A 7 -11.80 -42.94 3.32
C SER A 7 -12.86 -42.63 4.39
N GLY A 8 -13.05 -41.35 4.74
CA GLY A 8 -14.20 -40.84 5.51
C GLY A 8 -13.79 -39.68 6.41
N SER A 9 -14.56 -38.62 6.64
CA SER A 9 -15.98 -38.37 6.37
C SER A 9 -16.22 -36.85 6.36
N LEU A 10 -17.03 -36.40 5.39
CA LEU A 10 -17.59 -35.05 5.32
C LEU A 10 -18.57 -34.85 6.48
N SER A 11 -18.28 -33.92 7.38
CA SER A 11 -19.23 -33.55 8.45
C SER A 11 -20.34 -32.65 7.91
N ARG A 12 -21.56 -33.14 8.07
CA ARG A 12 -22.81 -32.64 7.52
C ARG A 12 -23.54 -31.81 8.57
N ARG A 13 -24.12 -30.69 8.10
CA ARG A 13 -25.39 -30.03 8.52
C ARG A 13 -25.72 -29.89 10.01
N SER A 14 -26.19 -28.68 10.37
CA SER A 14 -27.33 -28.51 11.28
C SER A 14 -28.24 -27.40 10.77
N LYS A 15 -29.50 -27.76 10.53
CA LYS A 15 -30.64 -26.87 10.25
C LYS A 15 -31.45 -26.79 11.55
N SER A 16 -31.90 -25.61 11.95
CA SER A 16 -32.99 -25.45 12.90
C SER A 16 -34.15 -24.73 12.19
N SER A 17 -35.32 -25.35 12.27
CA SER A 17 -36.56 -24.99 11.59
C SER A 17 -37.59 -24.38 12.55
N ALA A 18 -38.40 -23.46 11.98
CA ALA A 18 -39.80 -23.14 12.31
C ALA A 18 -40.09 -22.51 13.68
N ALA A 19 -41.17 -21.76 13.92
CA ALA A 19 -42.12 -20.93 13.16
C ALA A 19 -43.08 -20.41 14.26
N GLY A 20 -43.62 -19.19 14.15
CA GLY A 20 -44.65 -18.73 15.10
C GLY A 20 -45.14 -17.31 14.84
N VAL A 21 -46.38 -17.18 14.40
CA VAL A 21 -47.09 -15.97 13.95
C VAL A 21 -48.03 -15.44 15.05
N SER A 22 -48.11 -14.11 15.22
CA SER A 22 -49.22 -13.31 15.80
C SER A 22 -48.76 -11.84 15.76
N GLY A 23 -49.37 -10.81 15.18
CA GLY A 23 -50.74 -10.59 14.74
C GLY A 23 -51.37 -9.43 15.53
N ARG A 24 -51.19 -8.15 15.14
CA ARG A 24 -52.22 -7.08 15.24
C ARG A 24 -51.77 -5.73 14.66
N LYS A 25 -52.68 -5.12 13.90
CA LYS A 25 -52.63 -3.80 13.26
C LYS A 25 -53.29 -2.75 14.17
N LYS A 26 -52.75 -1.55 14.32
CA LYS A 26 -53.48 -0.29 14.61
C LYS A 26 -52.72 0.94 14.10
N PHE A 27 -53.49 1.96 13.73
CA PHE A 27 -53.17 3.18 12.98
C PHE A 27 -53.24 4.43 13.89
N SER A 28 -52.76 5.58 13.37
CA SER A 28 -52.81 6.98 13.89
C SER A 28 -51.77 7.36 14.97
N GLU A 29 -51.21 8.57 15.08
CA GLU A 29 -51.26 9.85 14.35
C GLU A 29 -50.18 10.79 14.98
N ASN A 30 -49.65 11.74 14.20
CA ASN A 30 -48.87 12.95 14.59
C ASN A 30 -47.48 12.86 15.28
N GLY A 31 -46.48 13.39 14.56
CA GLY A 31 -45.64 14.50 15.04
C GLY A 31 -44.45 14.21 15.96
N SER A 32 -43.25 14.07 15.39
CA SER A 32 -42.06 14.87 15.76
C SER A 32 -40.95 14.65 14.74
N TYR A 33 -40.48 15.71 14.11
CA TYR A 33 -39.31 15.71 13.23
C TYR A 33 -38.05 15.76 14.09
N ASP A 34 -37.74 14.66 14.78
CA ASP A 34 -36.42 14.45 15.38
C ASP A 34 -35.60 13.55 14.46
N ALA A 35 -35.20 14.12 13.31
CA ALA A 35 -34.16 13.56 12.47
C ALA A 35 -32.78 13.93 13.02
N ASP A 36 -32.57 13.66 14.31
CA ASP A 36 -31.26 13.72 14.98
C ASP A 36 -30.47 12.44 14.68
N ARG A 37 -30.22 12.20 13.39
CA ARG A 37 -29.25 11.21 12.92
C ARG A 37 -28.26 11.91 12.01
N ARG A 38 -27.35 12.64 12.65
CA ARG A 38 -26.05 13.00 12.09
C ARG A 38 -25.41 11.72 11.57
N SER A 39 -25.58 11.46 10.28
CA SER A 39 -24.74 10.49 9.57
C SER A 39 -23.36 11.13 9.50
N SER A 40 -22.58 10.85 10.54
CA SER A 40 -21.16 11.15 10.65
C SER A 40 -20.43 10.27 9.63
N VAL A 41 -20.58 10.60 8.35
CA VAL A 41 -19.65 10.14 7.33
C VAL A 41 -18.28 10.67 7.75
N PRO A 42 -17.31 9.80 8.10
CA PRO A 42 -15.96 10.27 8.37
C PRO A 42 -15.45 10.84 7.06
N ARG A 43 -15.33 12.18 6.98
CA ARG A 43 -14.61 12.82 5.89
C ARG A 43 -13.20 12.22 5.90
N PRO A 44 -12.70 11.63 4.80
CA PRO A 44 -11.30 11.26 4.74
C PRO A 44 -10.49 12.52 5.03
N PRO A 45 -9.42 12.45 5.84
CA PRO A 45 -8.67 13.63 6.21
C PRO A 45 -8.24 14.34 4.95
N THR A 46 -8.84 15.51 4.71
CA THR A 46 -8.34 16.46 3.73
C THR A 46 -6.96 16.81 4.23
N HIS A 47 -5.95 16.32 3.54
CA HIS A 47 -4.55 16.70 3.75
C HIS A 47 -4.41 18.18 3.38
N SER A 48 -4.94 19.06 4.24
CA SER A 48 -5.03 20.51 4.08
C SER A 48 -3.80 21.21 4.64
N GLY A 49 -2.70 20.47 4.83
CA GLY A 49 -1.41 20.99 5.24
C GLY A 49 -0.37 20.74 4.15
N GLU A 50 0.69 21.53 4.16
CA GLU A 50 1.82 21.46 3.21
C GLU A 50 2.30 20.00 3.02
N ARG A 51 2.34 19.53 1.77
CA ARG A 51 2.94 18.24 1.43
C ARG A 51 4.37 18.46 0.98
N THR A 52 5.31 18.33 1.90
CA THR A 52 6.74 18.50 1.61
C THR A 52 7.40 17.15 1.34
N VAL A 53 8.48 17.14 0.57
CA VAL A 53 9.32 15.95 0.30
C VAL A 53 9.80 15.30 1.60
N LYS A 54 10.03 16.09 2.64
CA LYS A 54 10.42 15.62 3.99
C LYS A 54 9.40 14.66 4.62
N LYS A 55 8.12 14.71 4.22
CA LYS A 55 7.07 13.81 4.74
C LYS A 55 7.07 12.45 4.03
N LEU A 56 7.87 12.25 2.99
CA LEU A 56 8.04 10.96 2.32
C LEU A 56 9.00 10.05 3.09
N ARG A 57 8.74 8.75 3.09
CA ARG A 57 9.65 7.73 3.64
C ARG A 57 10.60 7.27 2.53
N LEU A 58 11.64 8.07 2.28
CA LEU A 58 12.63 7.80 1.24
C LEU A 58 13.75 6.88 1.76
N SER A 59 14.27 6.02 0.89
CA SER A 59 15.50 5.27 1.13
C SER A 59 16.74 6.15 0.95
N LYS A 60 17.86 5.75 1.55
CA LYS A 60 19.15 6.45 1.36
C LYS A 60 19.60 6.32 -0.10
N ALA A 61 19.94 7.45 -0.71
CA ALA A 61 20.50 7.47 -2.05
C ALA A 61 21.93 6.89 -2.08
N LEU A 62 22.28 6.23 -3.18
CA LEU A 62 23.66 5.85 -3.47
C LEU A 62 24.41 7.10 -3.94
N THR A 63 25.48 7.46 -3.23
CA THR A 63 26.36 8.59 -3.57
C THR A 63 27.74 8.07 -3.94
N ILE A 64 28.32 8.62 -5.01
CA ILE A 64 29.67 8.33 -5.48
C ILE A 64 30.39 9.63 -5.87
N SER A 65 31.72 9.59 -6.02
CA SER A 65 32.48 10.75 -6.52
C SER A 65 32.29 10.90 -8.03
N GLU A 66 32.29 12.14 -8.53
CA GLU A 66 32.25 12.45 -9.97
C GLU A 66 33.44 11.88 -10.75
N SER A 67 34.57 11.59 -10.08
CA SER A 67 35.72 10.93 -10.68
C SER A 67 35.54 9.41 -10.82
N THR A 68 34.41 8.85 -10.37
CA THR A 68 34.10 7.42 -10.51
C THR A 68 33.80 7.10 -11.96
N THR A 69 34.41 6.05 -12.50
CA THR A 69 34.13 5.62 -13.88
C THR A 69 32.68 5.14 -14.02
N VAL A 70 32.11 5.31 -15.22
CA VAL A 70 30.75 4.84 -15.53
C VAL A 70 30.60 3.35 -15.25
N HIS A 71 31.61 2.52 -15.57
CA HIS A 71 31.58 1.09 -15.27
C HIS A 71 31.39 0.77 -13.77
N GLU A 72 32.16 1.44 -12.90
CA GLU A 72 32.05 1.23 -11.46
C GLU A 72 30.72 1.77 -10.92
N ALA A 73 30.22 2.89 -11.47
CA ALA A 73 28.90 3.41 -11.15
C ALA A 73 27.80 2.39 -11.50
N CYS A 74 27.81 1.83 -12.72
CA CYS A 74 26.88 0.78 -13.16
C CYS A 74 26.94 -0.45 -12.26
N ARG A 75 28.14 -0.92 -11.92
CA ARG A 75 28.33 -2.07 -11.03
C ARG A 75 27.69 -1.83 -9.66
N ARG A 76 27.87 -0.62 -9.09
CA ARG A 76 27.29 -0.24 -7.79
C ARG A 76 25.78 -0.07 -7.85
N MET A 77 25.25 0.47 -8.95
CA MET A 77 23.80 0.55 -9.19
C MET A 77 23.17 -0.85 -9.21
N ALA A 78 23.74 -1.77 -9.99
CA ALA A 78 23.27 -3.15 -10.07
C ALA A 78 23.33 -3.87 -8.71
N ALA A 79 24.44 -3.74 -7.98
CA ALA A 79 24.61 -4.38 -6.68
C ALA A 79 23.61 -3.89 -5.62
N ARG A 80 23.20 -2.62 -5.69
CA ARG A 80 22.23 -2.02 -4.76
C ARG A 80 20.78 -2.04 -5.26
N ARG A 81 20.55 -2.45 -6.51
CA ARG A 81 19.25 -2.43 -7.19
C ARG A 81 18.61 -1.04 -7.15
N VAL A 82 19.40 -0.03 -7.54
CA VAL A 82 18.97 1.36 -7.66
C VAL A 82 19.13 1.85 -9.08
N ASP A 83 18.20 2.69 -9.53
CA ASP A 83 18.16 3.19 -10.92
C ASP A 83 18.87 4.54 -11.10
N ALA A 84 19.30 5.15 -9.98
CA ALA A 84 19.97 6.44 -9.97
C ALA A 84 21.01 6.54 -8.87
N VAL A 85 22.05 7.33 -9.13
CA VAL A 85 23.11 7.70 -8.18
C VAL A 85 23.32 9.20 -8.14
N LEU A 86 23.71 9.69 -6.96
CA LEU A 86 24.13 11.06 -6.75
C LEU A 86 25.65 11.16 -6.94
N LEU A 87 26.09 12.14 -7.73
CA LEU A 87 27.50 12.45 -7.94
C LEU A 87 27.92 13.59 -7.02
N THR A 88 29.11 13.46 -6.44
CA THR A 88 29.72 14.48 -5.58
C THR A 88 31.07 14.91 -6.12
N ASP A 89 31.34 16.21 -6.05
CA ASP A 89 32.61 16.80 -6.46
C ASP A 89 33.71 16.61 -5.39
N GLY A 90 34.89 17.16 -5.65
CA GLY A 90 36.01 17.15 -4.70
C GLY A 90 35.74 17.87 -3.37
N ASN A 91 34.70 18.72 -3.30
CA ASN A 91 34.28 19.46 -2.11
C ASN A 91 33.14 18.75 -1.36
N ALA A 92 32.78 17.53 -1.76
CA ALA A 92 31.64 16.76 -1.27
C ALA A 92 30.28 17.45 -1.49
N LEU A 93 30.20 18.34 -2.48
CA LEU A 93 28.95 18.97 -2.91
C LEU A 93 28.30 18.13 -3.99
N LEU A 94 26.96 18.13 -4.03
CA LEU A 94 26.20 17.47 -5.09
C LEU A 94 26.46 18.18 -6.42
N CYS A 95 27.02 17.46 -7.38
CA CYS A 95 27.32 18.01 -8.71
C CYS A 95 26.47 17.41 -9.83
N GLY A 96 25.83 16.26 -9.60
CA GLY A 96 25.01 15.64 -10.63
C GLY A 96 24.22 14.41 -10.18
N ILE A 97 23.42 13.90 -11.11
CA ILE A 97 22.66 12.66 -10.98
C ILE A 97 22.94 11.83 -12.23
N LEU A 98 23.25 10.55 -12.05
CA LEU A 98 23.39 9.59 -13.14
C LEU A 98 22.30 8.53 -12.99
N THR A 99 21.59 8.25 -14.09
CA THR A 99 20.49 7.28 -14.16
C THR A 99 20.78 6.17 -15.16
N ASP A 100 20.03 5.08 -15.06
CA ASP A 100 20.05 3.98 -16.02
C ASP A 100 19.84 4.45 -17.48
N LYS A 101 18.98 5.45 -17.69
CA LYS A 101 18.73 6.05 -19.00
C LYS A 101 19.98 6.68 -19.60
N ASP A 102 20.74 7.41 -18.81
CA ASP A 102 21.99 8.05 -19.27
C ASP A 102 22.99 7.01 -19.79
N ILE A 103 22.97 5.79 -19.23
CA ILE A 103 23.84 4.66 -19.60
C ILE A 103 23.29 3.88 -20.80
N ALA A 104 21.98 3.73 -20.90
CA ALA A 104 21.32 2.88 -21.89
C ALA A 104 21.25 3.52 -23.29
N THR A 105 21.31 4.85 -23.39
CA THR A 105 21.35 5.52 -24.68
C THR A 105 22.70 5.30 -25.37
N LYS A 106 22.67 4.60 -26.51
CA LYS A 106 23.75 4.66 -27.50
C LYS A 106 23.81 6.10 -28.03
N GLY A 107 24.99 6.72 -28.00
CA GLY A 107 25.29 7.93 -28.75
C GLY A 107 25.25 7.68 -30.26
#